data_AF-A0A9P6PFD2-F1
#
_entry.id   AF-A0A9P6PFD2-F1
#
_cell.length_a   1.000
_cell.length_b   1.000
_cell.length_c   1.000
_cell.angle_alpha   90.00
_cell.angle_beta   90.00
_cell.angle_gamma   90.00
#
_symmetry.space_group_name_H-M   'P 1'
#
loop_
_entity.id
_entity.type
_entity.pdbx_description
1 polymer ?
#
loop_
_entity_poly.entity_id
_entity_poly.type
_entity_poly.pdbx_seq_one_letter_code
_entity_poly.pdbx_strand_id
1 'polypeptide(L)'
;MHYLFLVDRRPIDPPPIVQLQPPKDSGLGYLHNPYFFLYATLMDAKGENDLPFFNGNRTTAGAVVQSLHKLKDTNNKDGGFFIFADISIRLEGFYKLKFTMFEIAGTHVYRLCSVLSDTFQVYSPKCFPGMSGKRNNNNKKKDGV
;
A
#
# COMPACT_ATOMS: atom_id res chain seq x y z
N MET A 1 -4.12 30.99 -12.86
CA MET A 1 -3.66 29.80 -13.60
C MET A 1 -2.26 29.43 -13.10
N HIS A 2 -2.15 28.65 -12.02
CA HIS A 2 -0.88 28.11 -11.52
C HIS A 2 -0.70 26.70 -12.09
N TYR A 3 0.08 26.58 -13.15
CA TYR A 3 0.52 25.27 -13.66
C TYR A 3 1.75 24.80 -12.87
N LEU A 4 1.79 23.48 -12.60
CA LEU A 4 2.99 22.67 -12.34
C LEU A 4 3.81 22.95 -11.07
N PHE A 5 3.41 22.27 -9.99
CA PHE A 5 4.27 21.16 -9.55
C PHE A 5 3.42 19.90 -9.55
N LEU A 6 3.44 19.16 -10.66
CA LEU A 6 3.41 17.70 -10.52
C LEU A 6 4.67 17.37 -9.72
N VAL A 7 4.56 17.41 -8.39
CA VAL A 7 5.55 16.79 -7.52
C VAL A 7 5.68 15.37 -8.05
N ASP A 8 6.88 14.99 -8.48
CA ASP A 8 7.22 13.65 -8.95
C ASP A 8 6.92 12.67 -7.82
N ARG A 9 5.65 12.24 -7.76
CA ARG A 9 5.13 11.42 -6.68
C ARG A 9 5.61 10.02 -6.97
N ARG A 10 6.41 9.48 -6.05
CA ARG A 10 6.89 8.11 -6.14
C ARG A 10 5.94 7.27 -5.31
N PRO A 11 5.26 6.29 -5.91
CA PRO A 11 4.50 5.34 -5.13
C PRO A 11 5.46 4.58 -4.20
N ILE A 12 4.91 4.03 -3.12
CA ILE A 12 5.65 3.12 -2.26
C ILE A 12 6.07 1.90 -3.09
N ASP A 13 7.35 1.56 -3.02
CA ASP A 13 7.96 0.41 -3.71
C ASP A 13 8.57 -0.55 -2.66
N PRO A 14 8.25 -1.85 -2.69
CA PRO A 14 7.22 -2.48 -3.53
C PRO A 14 5.80 -2.01 -3.16
N PRO A 15 4.82 -2.11 -4.08
CA PRO A 15 3.45 -1.70 -3.79
C PRO A 15 2.86 -2.53 -2.64
N PRO A 16 2.23 -1.92 -1.63
CA PRO A 16 1.61 -2.67 -0.54
C PRO A 16 0.49 -3.56 -1.05
N ILE A 17 0.54 -4.84 -0.68
CA ILE A 17 -0.49 -5.84 -0.99
C ILE A 17 -1.01 -6.39 0.34
N VAL A 18 -2.32 -6.35 0.53
CA VAL A 18 -2.98 -6.88 1.73
C VAL A 18 -3.90 -8.01 1.33
N GLN A 19 -3.72 -9.19 1.92
CA GLN A 19 -4.61 -10.33 1.70
C GLN A 19 -5.72 -10.35 2.76
N LEU A 20 -6.97 -10.50 2.31
CA LEU A 20 -8.12 -10.73 3.18
C LEU A 20 -8.13 -12.20 3.63
N GLN A 21 -8.04 -12.41 4.95
CA GLN A 21 -8.19 -13.72 5.56
C GLN A 21 -9.59 -13.82 6.18
N PRO A 22 -10.51 -14.60 5.59
CA PRO A 22 -11.83 -14.78 6.17
C PRO A 22 -11.77 -15.71 7.40
N PRO A 23 -12.80 -15.73 8.26
CA PRO A 23 -12.94 -16.77 9.29
C PRO A 23 -12.86 -18.19 8.69
N LYS A 24 -12.29 -19.15 9.44
CA LYS A 24 -11.93 -20.49 8.96
C LYS A 24 -13.06 -21.25 8.24
N ASP A 25 -14.32 -21.00 8.62
CA ASP A 25 -15.49 -21.70 8.09
C ASP A 25 -16.20 -20.93 6.96
N SER A 26 -15.63 -19.82 6.52
CA SER A 26 -16.18 -19.03 5.41
C SER A 26 -15.83 -19.70 4.09
N GLY A 27 -16.85 -20.10 3.32
CA GLY A 27 -16.65 -20.50 1.93
C GLY A 27 -16.08 -19.37 1.07
N LEU A 28 -15.82 -19.62 -0.22
CA LEU A 28 -15.17 -18.63 -1.11
C LEU A 28 -16.09 -17.49 -1.60
N GLY A 29 -17.34 -17.43 -1.13
CA GLY A 29 -18.32 -16.42 -1.55
C GLY A 29 -17.88 -14.98 -1.28
N TYR A 30 -17.10 -14.76 -0.21
CA TYR A 30 -16.57 -13.43 0.14
C TYR A 30 -15.70 -12.81 -0.97
N LEU A 31 -15.07 -13.62 -1.81
CA LEU A 31 -14.23 -13.15 -2.93
C LEU A 31 -15.01 -12.38 -3.99
N HIS A 32 -16.34 -12.56 -4.03
CA HIS A 32 -17.23 -11.89 -4.95
C HIS A 32 -17.99 -10.73 -4.30
N ASN A 33 -17.74 -10.41 -3.02
CA ASN A 33 -18.41 -9.33 -2.34
C ASN A 33 -17.92 -7.96 -2.88
N PRO A 34 -18.77 -7.19 -3.59
CA PRO A 34 -18.37 -5.91 -4.17
C PRO A 34 -18.38 -4.77 -3.15
N TYR A 35 -18.86 -5.02 -1.92
CA TYR A 35 -19.07 -4.01 -0.90
C TYR A 35 -17.88 -3.88 0.06
N PHE A 36 -16.86 -4.73 -0.07
CA PHE A 36 -15.63 -4.63 0.69
C PHE A 36 -14.62 -3.70 0.04
N PHE A 37 -14.11 -2.77 0.84
CA PHE A 37 -12.99 -1.93 0.45
C PHE A 37 -12.02 -1.72 1.62
N LEU A 38 -10.76 -1.45 1.28
CA LEU A 38 -9.68 -1.19 2.22
C LEU A 38 -9.19 0.23 2.05
N TYR A 39 -9.08 0.97 3.16
CA TYR A 39 -8.59 2.34 3.19
C TYR A 39 -7.24 2.42 3.92
N ALA A 40 -6.25 3.04 3.28
CA ALA A 40 -4.91 3.22 3.82
C ALA A 40 -4.72 4.64 4.40
N THR A 41 -4.31 4.72 5.65
CA THR A 41 -3.88 5.97 6.32
C THR A 41 -2.44 5.86 6.80
N LEU A 42 -1.79 7.01 7.00
CA LEU A 42 -0.45 7.08 7.56
C LEU A 42 -0.51 7.12 9.09
N MET A 43 0.40 6.41 9.75
CA MET A 43 0.66 6.50 11.18
C MET A 43 2.13 6.80 11.44
N ASP A 44 2.44 7.30 12.63
CA ASP A 44 3.83 7.45 13.08
C ASP A 44 4.60 6.11 13.07
N ALA A 45 5.92 6.19 13.24
CA ALA A 45 6.80 5.01 13.21
C ALA A 45 6.44 3.96 14.28
N LYS A 46 5.81 4.37 15.39
CA LYS A 46 5.41 3.49 16.48
C LYS A 46 4.06 2.83 16.23
N GLY A 47 3.23 3.40 15.35
CA GLY A 47 1.86 2.98 15.11
C GLY A 47 0.89 3.44 16.20
N GLU A 48 1.24 4.50 16.94
CA GLU A 48 0.45 4.99 18.07
C GLU A 48 -0.52 6.10 17.64
N ASN A 49 -0.09 6.97 16.73
CA ASN A 49 -0.87 8.13 16.28
C ASN A 49 -1.12 8.10 14.78
N ASP A 50 -2.38 8.36 14.39
CA ASP A 50 -2.74 8.64 13.01
C ASP A 50 -2.21 10.01 12.58
N LEU A 51 -1.66 10.07 11.37
CA LEU A 51 -1.14 11.30 10.76
C LEU A 51 -1.90 11.59 9.46
N PRO A 52 -3.21 11.89 9.49
CA PRO A 52 -4.00 12.07 8.27
C PRO A 52 -3.65 13.37 7.54
N PHE A 53 -3.21 14.40 8.28
CA PHE A 53 -2.87 15.72 7.75
C PHE A 53 -1.56 16.26 8.34
N PHE A 54 -0.87 17.06 7.55
CA PHE A 54 0.28 17.86 7.96
C PHE A 54 0.22 19.21 7.25
N ASN A 55 0.34 20.31 8.01
CA ASN A 55 0.18 21.68 7.50
C ASN A 55 -1.06 21.85 6.60
N GLY A 56 -2.20 21.31 7.03
CA GLY A 56 -3.48 21.40 6.30
C GLY A 56 -3.62 20.49 5.07
N ASN A 57 -2.58 19.73 4.71
CA ASN A 57 -2.58 18.84 3.55
C ASN A 57 -2.61 17.38 3.96
N ARG A 58 -3.25 16.51 3.17
CA ARG A 58 -3.23 15.06 3.40
C ARG A 58 -1.80 14.53 3.30
N THR A 59 -1.40 13.68 4.23
CA THR A 59 -0.06 13.05 4.24
C THR A 59 0.09 11.96 3.19
N THR A 60 -1.02 11.34 2.79
CA THR A 60 -1.09 10.37 1.69
C THR A 60 -1.55 11.03 0.39
N ALA A 61 -1.16 10.44 -0.74
CA ALA A 61 -1.60 10.83 -2.08
C ALA A 61 -1.68 9.61 -3.02
N GLY A 62 -2.40 9.79 -4.14
CA GLY A 62 -2.71 8.71 -5.08
C GLY A 62 -3.90 7.86 -4.63
N ALA A 63 -3.93 6.59 -5.05
CA ALA A 63 -5.03 5.68 -4.75
C ALA A 63 -4.92 5.07 -3.33
N VAL A 64 -5.57 5.72 -2.36
CA VAL A 64 -5.58 5.32 -0.93
C VAL A 64 -6.74 4.41 -0.53
N VAL A 65 -7.68 4.14 -1.44
CA VAL A 65 -8.79 3.19 -1.25
C VAL A 65 -8.67 2.11 -2.31
N GLN A 66 -8.85 0.84 -1.93
CA GLN A 66 -8.79 -0.30 -2.83
C GLN A 66 -10.01 -1.20 -2.66
N SER A 67 -10.52 -1.73 -3.77
CA SER A 67 -11.58 -2.75 -3.77
C SER A 67 -10.97 -4.14 -3.59
N LEU A 68 -11.80 -5.12 -3.22
CA LEU A 68 -11.36 -6.51 -3.14
C LEU A 68 -11.13 -7.08 -4.55
N HIS A 69 -9.95 -7.65 -4.79
CA HIS A 69 -9.64 -8.37 -6.03
C HIS A 69 -9.47 -9.86 -5.76
N LYS A 70 -10.25 -10.68 -6.46
CA LYS A 70 -10.03 -12.14 -6.51
C LYS A 70 -8.84 -12.43 -7.42
N LEU A 71 -7.76 -12.94 -6.85
CA LEU A 71 -6.55 -13.34 -7.58
C LEU A 71 -6.09 -14.73 -7.12
N LYS A 72 -5.19 -15.34 -7.89
CA LYS A 72 -4.50 -16.54 -7.47
C LYS A 72 -3.22 -16.19 -6.73
N ASP A 73 -2.99 -16.84 -5.60
CA ASP A 73 -1.74 -16.73 -4.86
C ASP A 73 -0.60 -17.53 -5.52
N THR A 74 0.59 -17.54 -4.90
CA THR A 74 1.77 -18.27 -5.37
C THR A 74 1.59 -19.79 -5.38
N ASN A 75 0.57 -20.29 -4.69
CA ASN A 75 0.20 -21.71 -4.60
C ASN A 75 -1.01 -22.04 -5.51
N ASN A 76 -1.38 -21.13 -6.42
CA ASN A 76 -2.49 -21.26 -7.36
C ASN A 76 -3.87 -21.36 -6.68
N LYS A 77 -4.00 -20.91 -5.42
CA LYS A 77 -5.26 -20.86 -4.67
C LYS A 77 -5.92 -19.49 -4.82
N ASP A 78 -7.25 -19.49 -4.98
CA ASP A 78 -8.04 -18.27 -4.99
C ASP A 78 -7.95 -17.55 -3.64
N GLY A 79 -7.63 -16.25 -3.67
CA GLY A 79 -7.56 -15.37 -2.51
C GLY A 79 -8.06 -13.98 -2.83
N GLY A 80 -8.40 -13.22 -1.78
CA GLY A 80 -8.86 -11.84 -1.87
C GLY A 80 -7.73 -10.88 -1.52
N PHE A 81 -7.42 -9.94 -2.41
CA PHE A 81 -6.29 -9.03 -2.26
C PHE A 81 -6.69 -7.58 -2.51
N PHE A 82 -6.06 -6.67 -1.77
CA PHE A 82 -6.12 -5.22 -1.97
C PHE A 82 -4.72 -4.75 -2.37
N ILE A 83 -4.59 -4.03 -3.49
CA ILE A 83 -3.31 -3.68 -4.09
C ILE A 83 -3.15 -2.16 -4.18
N PHE A 84 -2.21 -1.59 -3.44
CA PHE A 84 -1.97 -0.15 -3.40
C PHE A 84 -0.83 0.26 -4.33
N ALA A 85 -1.00 0.04 -5.64
CA ALA A 85 0.06 0.30 -6.63
C ALA A 85 0.42 1.79 -6.81
N ASP A 86 -0.46 2.70 -6.38
CA ASP A 86 -0.34 4.13 -6.62
C ASP A 86 -0.30 4.98 -5.34
N ILE A 87 -0.17 4.35 -4.16
CA ILE A 87 -0.10 5.09 -2.89
C ILE A 87 1.27 5.73 -2.72
N SER A 88 1.30 7.00 -2.32
CA SER A 88 2.52 7.75 -2.03
C SER A 88 2.37 8.53 -0.72
N ILE A 89 3.49 8.78 -0.04
CA ILE A 89 3.56 9.56 1.20
C ILE A 89 4.26 10.89 0.91
N ARG A 90 3.70 11.99 1.40
CA ARG A 90 4.22 13.35 1.18
C ARG A 90 5.25 13.79 2.20
N LEU A 91 5.39 13.05 3.30
CA LEU A 91 6.28 13.38 4.40
C LEU A 91 7.49 12.45 4.38
N GLU A 92 8.67 13.04 4.48
CA GLU A 92 9.92 12.32 4.71
C GLU A 92 9.99 11.85 6.17
N GLY A 93 10.49 10.65 6.41
CA GLY A 93 10.60 10.08 7.75
C GLY A 93 10.30 8.59 7.81
N PHE A 94 10.02 8.09 9.01
CA PHE A 94 9.68 6.70 9.28
C PHE A 94 8.22 6.60 9.69
N TYR A 95 7.49 5.68 9.04
CA TYR A 95 6.04 5.59 9.19
C TYR A 95 5.54 4.16 9.07
N LYS A 96 4.29 3.96 9.44
CA LYS A 96 3.51 2.76 9.14
C LYS A 96 2.27 3.12 8.34
N LEU A 97 1.80 2.22 7.50
CA LEU A 97 0.47 2.31 6.90
C LEU A 97 -0.52 1.55 7.79
N LYS A 98 -1.65 2.17 8.10
CA LYS A 98 -2.81 1.51 8.67
C LYS A 98 -3.81 1.21 7.56
N PHE A 99 -4.08 -0.07 7.37
CA PHE A 99 -5.10 -0.54 6.44
C PHE A 99 -6.37 -0.85 7.21
N THR A 100 -7.45 -0.14 6.95
CA THR A 100 -8.74 -0.32 7.63
C THR A 100 -9.77 -0.84 6.64
N MET A 101 -10.39 -1.97 6.99
CA MET A 101 -11.41 -2.62 6.16
C MET A 101 -12.80 -2.09 6.49
N PHE A 102 -13.57 -1.86 5.45
CA PHE A 102 -14.94 -1.41 5.52
C PHE A 102 -15.85 -2.28 4.65
N GLU A 103 -17.12 -2.33 5.06
CA GLU A 103 -18.21 -2.91 4.28
C GLU A 103 -19.32 -1.88 4.07
N ILE A 104 -19.80 -1.78 2.84
CA ILE A 104 -20.95 -0.96 2.49
C ILE A 104 -22.22 -1.81 2.70
N ALA A 105 -23.16 -1.34 3.51
CA ALA A 105 -24.49 -1.95 3.64
C ALA A 105 -25.58 -0.90 3.49
N GLY A 106 -26.27 -0.92 2.35
CA GLY A 106 -27.23 0.12 1.97
C GLY A 106 -26.56 1.48 1.86
N THR A 107 -27.03 2.45 2.65
CA THR A 107 -26.47 3.81 2.71
C THR A 107 -25.38 3.98 3.77
N HIS A 108 -25.01 2.92 4.48
CA HIS A 108 -24.07 2.96 5.59
C HIS A 108 -22.75 2.28 5.24
N VAL A 109 -21.69 2.68 5.94
CA VAL A 109 -20.35 2.11 5.84
C VAL A 109 -19.90 1.65 7.23
N TYR A 110 -19.60 0.37 7.37
CA TYR A 110 -19.21 -0.24 8.64
C TYR A 110 -17.71 -0.54 8.64
N ARG A 111 -17.01 -0.10 9.70
CA ARG A 111 -15.61 -0.47 9.92
C ARG A 111 -15.54 -1.88 10.50
N LEU A 112 -14.82 -2.78 9.85
CA LEU A 112 -14.69 -4.18 10.28
C LEU A 112 -13.46 -4.39 11.15
N CYS A 113 -12.28 -4.11 10.60
CA CYS A 113 -11.00 -4.35 11.27
C CYS A 113 -9.89 -3.46 10.68
N SER A 114 -8.70 -3.51 11.26
CA SER A 114 -7.52 -2.83 10.73
C SER A 114 -6.24 -3.59 11.02
N VAL A 115 -5.23 -3.39 10.18
CA VAL A 115 -3.88 -3.94 10.35
C VAL A 115 -2.84 -2.87 10.04
N LEU A 116 -1.70 -2.92 10.74
CA LEU A 116 -0.55 -2.04 10.49
C LEU A 116 0.50 -2.76 9.64
N SER A 117 1.14 -2.02 8.75
CA SER A 117 2.36 -2.47 8.09
C SER A 117 3.54 -2.51 9.06
N ASP A 118 4.64 -3.11 8.60
CA ASP A 118 5.97 -2.82 9.14
C ASP A 118 6.34 -1.35 8.92
N THR A 119 7.29 -0.86 9.71
CA THR A 119 7.81 0.50 9.56
C THR A 119 8.63 0.61 8.27
N PHE A 120 8.37 1.64 7.48
CA PHE A 120 9.12 1.95 6.26
C PHE A 120 9.63 3.39 6.28
N GLN A 121 10.65 3.65 5.46
CA GLN A 121 11.26 4.97 5.34
C GLN A 121 10.81 5.66 4.05
N VAL A 122 10.37 6.90 4.18
CA VAL A 122 10.16 7.83 3.07
C VAL A 122 11.38 8.74 2.97
N TYR A 123 12.11 8.61 1.87
CA TYR A 123 13.34 9.35 1.64
C TYR A 123 13.07 10.71 0.99
N SER A 124 13.96 11.66 1.23
CA SER A 124 14.04 12.86 0.42
C SER A 124 14.41 12.52 -1.03
N PRO A 125 14.04 13.36 -2.02
CA PRO A 125 14.40 13.15 -3.42
C PRO A 125 15.91 12.96 -3.65
N LYS A 126 16.75 13.57 -2.80
CA LYS A 126 18.22 13.51 -2.90
C LYS A 126 18.83 12.27 -2.26
N CYS A 127 18.16 11.69 -1.26
CA CYS A 127 18.65 10.54 -0.50
C CYS A 127 17.96 9.23 -0.91
N PHE A 128 17.14 9.26 -1.96
CA PHE A 128 16.41 8.09 -2.43
C PHE A 128 17.38 7.04 -3.02
N PRO A 129 17.44 5.82 -2.48
CA PRO A 129 18.40 4.79 -2.91
C PRO A 129 18.08 4.17 -4.28
N GLY A 130 17.00 4.59 -4.94
CA GLY A 130 16.49 4.02 -6.19
C GLY A 130 15.30 3.07 -5.93
N MET A 131 14.47 2.84 -6.96
CA MET A 131 13.43 1.81 -6.93
C MET A 131 14.12 0.45 -7.06
N SER A 132 13.74 -0.53 -6.25
CA SER A 132 14.45 -1.81 -6.21
C SER A 132 14.23 -2.57 -7.52
N GLY A 133 15.24 -2.54 -8.41
CA GLY A 133 15.04 -3.09 -9.75
C GLY A 133 16.22 -3.14 -10.72
N LYS A 134 17.49 -3.28 -10.27
CA LYS A 134 18.56 -3.98 -11.01
C LYS A 134 19.65 -4.47 -10.06
N ARG A 135 19.71 -5.79 -9.82
CA ARG A 135 20.93 -6.46 -9.34
C ARG A 135 22.01 -6.28 -10.41
N ASN A 136 23.08 -5.53 -10.10
CA ASN A 136 24.25 -5.41 -10.96
C ASN A 136 24.92 -6.79 -11.10
N ASN A 137 24.58 -7.54 -12.14
CA ASN A 137 25.40 -8.67 -12.59
C ASN A 137 26.56 -8.13 -13.43
N ASN A 138 27.51 -7.45 -12.78
CA ASN A 138 28.84 -7.21 -13.34
C ASN A 138 29.82 -8.17 -12.66
N ASN A 139 29.94 -9.38 -13.21
CA ASN A 139 31.23 -10.04 -13.34
C ASN A 139 31.25 -10.72 -14.70
N LYS A 140 31.73 -9.96 -15.68
CA LYS A 140 32.15 -10.47 -16.99
C LYS A 140 33.25 -11.51 -16.78
N LYS A 141 33.14 -12.60 -17.55
CA LYS A 141 34.24 -13.40 -18.08
C LYS A 141 35.55 -12.60 -18.20
N LYS A 142 36.64 -13.18 -17.69
CA LYS A 142 37.93 -13.13 -18.36
C LYS A 142 38.27 -14.55 -18.78
N ASP A 143 38.18 -14.79 -20.08
CA ASP A 143 38.85 -15.90 -20.77
C ASP A 143 40.29 -15.45 -21.11
N GLY A 144 41.28 -16.35 -20.99
CA GLY A 144 42.67 -16.25 -21.50
C GLY A 144 43.67 -15.58 -20.54
N VAL A 145 44.80 -16.19 -20.13
CA VAL A 145 45.70 -17.19 -20.76
C VAL A 145 45.95 -18.35 -19.81
#